data_AF-A0A9D9CSG8-F1
#
_entry.id   AF-A0A9D9CSG8-F1
#
_cell.length_a   1.000
_cell.length_b   1.000
_cell.length_c   1.000
_cell.angle_alpha   90.00
_cell.angle_beta   90.00
_cell.angle_gamma   90.00
#
_symmetry.space_group_name_H-M   'P 1'
#
loop_
_entity.id
_entity.type
_entity.pdbx_description
1 polymer ?
#
loop_
_entity_poly.entity_id
_entity_poly.type
_entity_poly.pdbx_seq_one_letter_code
_entity_poly.pdbx_strand_id
1 'polypeptide(L)'
;MEIYPLDSEKIYFSSDMLTLDTEEGSISCKITEWLQRDPVRIHRMIVKEKVLQVDPMEVFNPLVSKLRRADYDYYRRITGLRMMVDFPGYSSEVEAKIPYDTDPIAFYKWWRKGKNEHKVYLSPAYQFKLFQKVLAMEPKVMLKKDVEFVRSF
;
A
#
# COMPACT_ATOMS: atom_id res chain seq x y z
N MET A 1 19.45 -12.59 28.94
CA MET A 1 18.32 -12.03 28.17
C MET A 1 17.56 -13.21 27.61
N GLU A 2 16.26 -13.29 27.84
CA GLU A 2 15.44 -14.35 27.25
C GLU A 2 15.23 -14.06 25.75
N ILE A 3 15.44 -15.07 24.91
CA ILE A 3 15.36 -14.98 23.45
C ILE A 3 14.06 -15.62 23.02
N TYR A 4 13.27 -14.90 22.23
CA TYR A 4 12.00 -15.34 21.66
C TYR A 4 12.14 -15.39 20.15
N PRO A 5 12.74 -16.45 19.59
CA PRO A 5 12.98 -16.54 18.15
C PRO A 5 11.65 -16.54 17.39
N LEU A 6 11.71 -16.13 16.12
CA LEU A 6 10.58 -16.25 15.22
C LEU A 6 10.23 -17.72 15.01
N ASP A 7 8.97 -18.07 15.25
CA ASP A 7 8.37 -19.35 14.93
C ASP A 7 7.39 -19.14 13.77
N SER A 8 7.73 -19.63 12.59
CA SER A 8 6.91 -19.44 11.39
C SER A 8 5.59 -20.22 11.43
N GLU A 9 5.42 -21.18 12.34
CA GLU A 9 4.19 -21.97 12.47
C GLU A 9 3.23 -21.39 13.53
N LYS A 10 3.73 -20.49 14.39
CA LYS A 10 2.94 -19.83 15.42
C LYS A 10 2.14 -18.65 14.86
N ILE A 11 0.88 -18.55 15.28
CA ILE A 11 0.09 -17.31 15.15
C ILE A 11 0.41 -16.40 16.34
N TYR A 12 0.98 -15.24 16.07
CA TYR A 12 1.35 -14.25 17.08
C TYR A 12 0.21 -13.28 17.42
N PHE A 13 0.03 -13.03 18.71
CA PHE A 13 -0.93 -12.09 19.30
C PHE A 13 -0.21 -10.86 19.88
N SER A 14 -1.00 -9.87 20.31
CA SER A 14 -0.50 -8.57 20.78
C SER A 14 0.58 -8.63 21.86
N SER A 15 0.43 -9.57 22.79
CA SER A 15 1.29 -9.76 23.97
C SER A 15 2.45 -10.71 23.74
N ASP A 16 2.50 -11.41 22.61
CA ASP A 16 3.58 -12.33 22.31
C ASP A 16 4.91 -11.58 22.16
N MET A 17 5.98 -12.20 22.64
CA MET A 17 7.34 -11.69 22.51
C MET A 17 7.96 -12.16 21.19
N LEU A 18 8.72 -11.28 20.57
CA LEU A 18 9.48 -11.57 19.36
C LEU A 18 10.85 -10.88 19.45
N THR A 19 11.90 -11.65 19.17
CA THR A 19 13.28 -11.15 19.08
C THR A 19 13.64 -10.90 17.62
N LEU A 20 14.05 -9.67 17.29
CA LEU A 20 14.55 -9.29 15.96
C LEU A 20 15.86 -8.53 16.08
N ASP A 21 16.74 -8.72 15.10
CA ASP A 21 17.99 -7.97 15.00
C ASP A 21 17.75 -6.56 14.49
N THR A 22 18.30 -5.57 15.18
CA THR A 22 18.24 -4.15 14.84
C THR A 22 19.64 -3.55 14.74
N GLU A 23 19.75 -2.27 14.37
CA GLU A 23 21.04 -1.56 14.37
C GLU A 23 21.71 -1.51 15.75
N GLU A 24 20.92 -1.58 16.83
CA GLU A 24 21.39 -1.60 18.22
C GLU A 24 21.68 -3.02 18.74
N GLY A 25 21.54 -4.04 17.88
CA GLY A 25 21.64 -5.46 18.22
C GLY A 25 20.28 -6.15 18.32
N SER A 26 20.28 -7.39 18.85
CA SER A 26 19.07 -8.19 19.01
C SER A 26 18.18 -7.65 20.12
N ILE A 27 16.95 -7.29 19.77
CA ILE A 27 15.96 -6.74 20.70
C ILE A 27 14.80 -7.72 20.82
N SER A 28 14.40 -8.02 22.06
CA SER A 28 13.18 -8.77 22.38
C SER A 28 12.10 -7.81 22.88
N CYS A 29 10.97 -7.70 22.19
CA CYS A 29 9.81 -6.95 22.68
C CYS A 29 8.48 -7.57 22.23
N LYS A 30 7.39 -7.07 22.81
CA LYS A 30 6.04 -7.51 22.43
C LYS A 30 5.73 -7.15 20.98
N ILE A 31 4.87 -7.92 20.33
CA ILE A 31 4.38 -7.60 18.98
C ILE A 31 3.80 -6.19 18.91
N THR A 32 3.00 -5.79 19.90
CA THR A 32 2.44 -4.43 19.99
C THR A 32 3.49 -3.32 20.01
N GLU A 33 4.64 -3.56 20.63
CA GLU A 33 5.79 -2.64 20.67
C GLU A 33 6.50 -2.63 19.32
N TRP A 34 6.67 -3.78 18.66
CA TRP A 34 7.17 -3.85 17.30
C TRP A 34 6.33 -3.07 16.30
N LEU A 35 5.00 -3.06 16.45
CA LEU A 35 4.12 -2.24 15.62
C LEU A 35 4.39 -0.73 15.75
N GLN A 36 5.00 -0.28 16.86
CA GLN A 36 5.40 1.13 17.04
C GLN A 36 6.83 1.38 16.57
N ARG A 37 7.74 0.43 16.86
CA ARG A 37 9.16 0.55 16.57
C ARG A 37 9.49 0.44 15.09
N ASP A 38 8.94 -0.58 14.42
CA ASP A 38 9.23 -0.85 13.01
C ASP A 38 8.02 -1.52 12.30
N PRO A 39 6.91 -0.79 12.11
CA PRO A 39 5.72 -1.33 11.49
C PRO A 39 5.97 -1.80 10.04
N VAL A 40 6.87 -1.14 9.31
CA VAL A 40 7.16 -1.50 7.90
C VAL A 40 7.81 -2.88 7.83
N ARG A 41 8.80 -3.17 8.70
CA ARG A 41 9.41 -4.50 8.75
C ARG A 41 8.39 -5.57 9.12
N ILE A 42 7.58 -5.35 10.15
CA ILE A 42 6.54 -6.32 10.55
C ILE A 42 5.59 -6.60 9.38
N HIS A 43 5.13 -5.56 8.67
CA HIS A 43 4.28 -5.76 7.51
C HIS A 43 4.99 -6.53 6.38
N ARG A 44 6.27 -6.29 6.12
CA ARG A 44 7.06 -7.06 5.14
C ARG A 44 7.20 -8.52 5.54
N MET A 45 7.50 -8.80 6.82
CA MET A 45 7.59 -10.15 7.35
C MET A 45 6.28 -10.94 7.16
N ILE A 46 5.13 -10.28 7.33
CA ILE A 46 3.81 -10.89 7.14
C ILE A 46 3.49 -11.09 5.66
N VAL A 47 3.56 -10.04 4.84
CA VAL A 47 2.99 -10.03 3.48
C VAL A 47 3.97 -10.45 2.41
N LYS A 48 5.22 -9.97 2.49
CA LYS A 48 6.23 -10.17 1.44
C LYS A 48 7.06 -11.44 1.69
N GLU A 49 7.57 -11.57 2.90
CA GLU A 49 8.45 -12.67 3.29
C GLU A 49 7.65 -13.90 3.74
N LYS A 50 6.43 -13.69 4.25
CA LYS A 50 5.53 -14.74 4.74
C LYS A 50 6.15 -15.62 5.84
N VAL A 51 6.94 -15.00 6.70
CA VAL A 51 7.64 -15.67 7.80
C VAL A 51 6.99 -15.42 9.16
N LEU A 52 6.11 -14.42 9.26
CA LEU A 52 5.40 -14.05 10.48
C LEU A 52 3.90 -14.20 10.27
N GLN A 53 3.27 -15.10 11.02
CA GLN A 53 1.82 -15.23 11.07
C GLN A 53 1.29 -14.50 12.30
N VAL A 54 0.23 -13.70 12.14
CA VAL A 54 -0.33 -12.89 13.24
C VAL A 54 -1.84 -12.97 13.25
N ASP A 55 -2.42 -12.71 14.41
CA ASP A 55 -3.86 -12.52 14.50
C ASP A 55 -4.33 -11.29 13.71
N PRO A 56 -5.33 -11.42 12.82
CA PRO A 56 -5.80 -10.31 12.00
C PRO A 56 -6.39 -9.14 12.78
N MET A 57 -7.15 -9.41 13.84
CA MET A 57 -7.89 -8.38 14.58
C MET A 57 -6.99 -7.65 15.57
N GLU A 58 -6.16 -8.39 16.29
CA GLU A 58 -5.27 -7.86 17.32
C GLU A 58 -4.01 -7.20 16.75
N VAL A 59 -3.47 -7.72 15.65
CA VAL A 59 -2.15 -7.30 15.17
C VAL A 59 -2.23 -6.69 13.77
N PHE A 60 -2.78 -7.41 12.78
CA PHE A 60 -2.71 -6.97 11.39
C PHE A 60 -3.50 -5.67 11.13
N ASN A 61 -4.75 -5.58 11.60
CA ASN A 61 -5.58 -4.39 11.40
C ASN A 61 -5.00 -3.13 12.09
N PRO A 62 -4.53 -3.20 13.36
CA PRO A 62 -3.81 -2.10 13.98
C PRO A 62 -2.51 -1.73 13.25
N LEU A 63 -1.77 -2.72 12.74
CA LEU A 63 -0.56 -2.50 11.96
C LEU A 63 -0.85 -1.67 10.70
N VAL A 64 -1.87 -2.01 9.91
CA VAL A 64 -2.25 -1.24 8.71
C VAL A 64 -2.54 0.22 9.05
N SER A 65 -3.21 0.47 10.19
CA SER A 65 -3.50 1.83 10.67
C SER A 65 -2.25 2.61 11.11
N LYS A 66 -1.21 1.90 11.56
CA LYS A 66 0.07 2.47 11.96
C LYS A 66 0.99 2.75 10.78
N LEU A 67 0.97 1.91 9.74
CA LEU A 67 1.73 2.14 8.50
C LEU A 67 1.41 3.49 7.87
N ARG A 68 0.14 3.90 7.84
CA ARG A 68 -0.27 5.21 7.30
C ARG A 68 0.47 6.39 7.97
N ARG A 69 0.78 6.28 9.26
CA ARG A 69 1.46 7.31 10.05
C ARG A 69 2.98 7.19 10.01
N ALA A 70 3.50 5.97 10.02
CA ALA A 70 4.94 5.72 10.05
C ALA A 70 5.63 5.94 8.70
N ASP A 71 5.04 5.44 7.62
CA ASP A 71 5.55 5.60 6.26
C ASP A 71 4.38 5.67 5.27
N TYR A 72 3.98 6.88 4.94
CA TYR A 72 2.88 7.12 4.02
C TYR A 72 3.16 6.61 2.60
N ASP A 73 4.41 6.67 2.12
CA ASP A 73 4.72 6.19 0.77
C ASP A 73 4.61 4.67 0.69
N TYR A 74 5.12 3.96 1.70
CA TYR A 74 4.94 2.52 1.82
C TYR A 74 3.46 2.14 1.92
N TYR A 75 2.71 2.78 2.82
CA TYR A 75 1.27 2.57 2.99
C TYR A 75 0.51 2.78 1.68
N ARG A 76 0.79 3.87 0.95
CA ARG A 76 0.15 4.17 -0.33
C ARG A 76 0.46 3.12 -1.38
N ARG A 77 1.70 2.61 -1.44
CA ARG A 77 2.10 1.57 -2.41
C ARG A 77 1.39 0.25 -2.17
N ILE A 78 1.27 -0.18 -0.91
CA ILE A 78 0.57 -1.43 -0.57
C ILE A 78 -0.95 -1.30 -0.72
N THR A 79 -1.50 -0.10 -0.50
CA THR A 79 -2.95 0.15 -0.57
C THR A 79 -3.42 0.39 -2.01
N GLY A 80 -2.62 1.10 -2.81
CA GLY A 80 -2.88 1.32 -4.23
C GLY A 80 -4.25 1.95 -4.52
N LEU A 81 -5.06 1.29 -5.35
CA LEU A 81 -6.41 1.76 -5.70
C LEU A 81 -7.40 1.75 -4.53
N ARG A 82 -7.09 1.10 -3.39
CA ARG A 82 -7.93 1.14 -2.19
C ARG A 82 -7.79 2.44 -1.39
N MET A 83 -6.94 3.36 -1.83
CA MET A 83 -6.77 4.65 -1.19
C MET A 83 -8.08 5.45 -1.26
N MET A 84 -8.50 6.02 -0.14
CA MET A 84 -9.60 6.98 -0.09
C MET A 84 -9.09 8.33 -0.61
N VAL A 85 -9.81 8.92 -1.56
CA VAL A 85 -9.42 10.16 -2.22
C VAL A 85 -10.60 11.11 -2.35
N ASP A 86 -10.31 12.40 -2.22
CA ASP A 86 -11.21 13.47 -2.63
C ASP A 86 -11.18 13.58 -4.16
N PHE A 87 -12.16 12.93 -4.80
CA PHE A 87 -12.32 12.91 -6.24
C PHE A 87 -13.46 13.85 -6.67
N PRO A 88 -13.24 14.75 -7.65
CA PRO A 88 -14.26 15.71 -8.07
C PRO A 88 -15.58 15.05 -8.47
N GLY A 89 -16.69 15.62 -7.98
CA GLY A 89 -18.05 15.12 -8.24
C GLY A 89 -18.60 14.17 -7.18
N TYR A 90 -17.79 13.78 -6.19
CA TYR A 90 -18.24 13.02 -5.03
C TYR A 90 -18.44 13.94 -3.82
N SER A 91 -19.44 13.66 -2.98
CA SER A 91 -19.74 14.45 -1.77
C SER A 91 -18.82 14.14 -0.58
N SER A 92 -18.06 13.05 -0.66
CA SER A 92 -17.14 12.58 0.36
C SER A 92 -15.96 11.86 -0.29
N GLU A 93 -14.93 11.53 0.49
CA GLU A 93 -13.85 10.67 0.01
C GLU A 93 -14.43 9.36 -0.54
N VAL A 94 -13.84 8.89 -1.64
CA VAL A 94 -14.22 7.66 -2.32
C VAL A 94 -12.99 6.79 -2.52
N GLU A 95 -13.17 5.46 -2.53
CA GLU A 95 -12.10 4.55 -2.89
C GLU A 95 -11.65 4.83 -4.33
N ALA A 96 -10.36 5.09 -4.57
CA ALA A 96 -9.83 5.46 -5.89
C ALA A 96 -10.15 4.43 -6.98
N LYS A 97 -10.37 3.17 -6.60
CA LYS A 97 -10.86 2.09 -7.47
C LYS A 97 -12.16 2.45 -8.17
N ILE A 98 -13.08 3.14 -7.50
CA ILE A 98 -14.40 3.49 -8.04
C ILE A 98 -14.26 4.38 -9.27
N PRO A 99 -13.71 5.61 -9.19
CA PRO A 99 -13.54 6.45 -10.37
C PRO A 99 -12.55 5.84 -11.38
N TYR A 100 -11.55 5.07 -10.95
CA TYR A 100 -10.67 4.34 -11.87
C TYR A 100 -11.44 3.38 -12.79
N ASP A 101 -12.45 2.68 -12.27
CA ASP A 101 -13.23 1.72 -13.03
C ASP A 101 -14.42 2.36 -13.78
N THR A 102 -15.11 3.33 -13.16
CA THR A 102 -16.34 3.93 -13.71
C THR A 102 -16.10 5.08 -14.68
N ASP A 103 -15.07 5.89 -14.45
CA ASP A 103 -14.71 7.04 -15.31
C ASP A 103 -13.18 7.12 -15.49
N PRO A 104 -12.59 6.21 -16.29
CA PRO A 104 -11.14 6.14 -16.47
C PRO A 104 -10.55 7.40 -17.09
N ILE A 105 -11.33 8.16 -17.87
CA ILE A 105 -10.88 9.41 -18.49
C ILE A 105 -10.75 10.50 -17.43
N ALA A 106 -11.81 10.74 -16.64
CA ALA A 106 -11.74 11.72 -15.56
C ALA A 106 -10.70 11.33 -14.52
N PHE A 107 -10.62 10.03 -14.19
CA PHE A 107 -9.59 9.51 -13.29
C PHE A 107 -8.19 9.78 -13.82
N TYR A 108 -7.91 9.52 -15.10
CA TYR A 108 -6.62 9.84 -15.70
C TYR A 108 -6.31 11.34 -15.67
N LYS A 109 -7.27 12.19 -16.02
CA LYS A 109 -7.11 13.66 -15.97
C LYS A 109 -6.77 14.10 -14.54
N TRP A 110 -7.50 13.63 -13.54
CA TRP A 110 -7.26 13.96 -12.13
C TRP A 110 -5.93 13.40 -11.61
N TRP A 111 -5.67 12.10 -11.82
CA TRP A 111 -4.51 11.40 -11.29
C TRP A 111 -3.21 11.86 -11.95
N ARG A 112 -3.18 11.86 -13.29
CA ARG A 112 -1.97 12.07 -14.07
C ARG A 112 -1.74 13.53 -14.43
N LYS A 113 -2.74 14.20 -14.98
CA LYS A 113 -2.60 15.61 -15.40
C LYS A 113 -2.73 16.57 -14.22
N GLY A 114 -3.59 16.22 -13.25
CA GLY A 114 -3.75 16.93 -11.99
C GLY A 114 -2.63 16.69 -10.98
N LYS A 115 -1.60 15.91 -11.33
CA LYS A 115 -0.43 15.60 -10.49
C LYS A 115 -0.77 14.97 -9.13
N ASN A 116 -1.82 14.14 -9.09
CA ASN A 116 -2.28 13.45 -7.90
C ASN A 116 -1.66 12.04 -7.74
N GLU A 117 -0.53 11.74 -8.42
CA GLU A 117 0.11 10.42 -8.30
C GLU A 117 0.60 10.11 -6.88
N HIS A 118 0.92 11.16 -6.11
CA HIS A 118 1.29 11.04 -4.70
C HIS A 118 0.11 10.62 -3.80
N LYS A 119 -1.14 10.68 -4.28
CA LYS A 119 -2.33 10.26 -3.52
C LYS A 119 -2.66 8.78 -3.74
N VAL A 120 -2.41 8.27 -4.95
CA VAL A 120 -2.75 6.89 -5.34
C VAL A 120 -1.59 6.28 -6.09
N TYR A 121 -1.04 5.19 -5.56
CA TYR A 121 -0.05 4.40 -6.30
C TYR A 121 -0.74 3.48 -7.30
N LEU A 122 -0.35 3.57 -8.57
CA LEU A 122 -0.69 2.58 -9.59
C LEU A 122 0.57 1.79 -9.94
N SER A 123 0.49 0.46 -9.82
CA SER A 123 1.52 -0.43 -10.36
C SER A 123 1.58 -0.30 -11.89
N PRO A 124 2.69 -0.70 -12.54
CA PRO A 124 2.80 -0.67 -14.01
C PRO A 124 1.62 -1.34 -14.73
N ALA A 125 1.11 -2.46 -14.18
CA ALA A 125 -0.06 -3.15 -14.73
C ALA A 125 -1.35 -2.29 -14.66
N TYR A 126 -1.60 -1.61 -13.54
CA TYR A 126 -2.75 -0.71 -13.40
C TYR A 126 -2.61 0.56 -14.25
N GLN A 127 -1.38 1.08 -14.39
CA GLN A 127 -1.09 2.20 -15.31
C GLN A 127 -1.38 1.80 -16.75
N PHE A 128 -0.87 0.64 -17.18
CA PHE A 128 -1.12 0.11 -18.52
C PHE A 128 -2.60 -0.04 -18.81
N LYS A 129 -3.35 -0.69 -17.92
CA LYS A 129 -4.80 -0.87 -18.07
C LYS A 129 -5.56 0.47 -18.15
N LEU A 130 -5.17 1.45 -17.34
CA LEU A 130 -5.78 2.79 -17.40
C LEU A 130 -5.46 3.48 -18.73
N PHE A 131 -4.19 3.49 -19.11
CA PHE A 131 -3.71 4.20 -20.29
C PHE A 131 -4.26 3.57 -21.57
N GLN A 132 -4.36 2.24 -21.65
CA GLN A 132 -5.02 1.55 -22.76
C GLN A 132 -6.48 1.97 -22.90
N LYS A 133 -7.25 2.01 -21.80
CA LYS A 133 -8.66 2.46 -21.83
C LYS A 133 -8.77 3.91 -22.33
N VAL A 134 -7.97 4.82 -21.77
CA VAL A 134 -8.00 6.24 -22.16
C VAL A 134 -7.56 6.43 -23.60
N LEU A 135 -6.55 5.68 -24.07
CA LEU A 135 -6.08 5.73 -25.45
C LEU A 135 -7.16 5.31 -26.43
N ALA A 136 -7.94 4.28 -26.08
CA ALA A 136 -9.04 3.78 -26.91
C ALA A 136 -10.24 4.75 -26.94
N MET A 137 -10.53 5.43 -25.82
CA MET A 137 -11.73 6.27 -25.70
C MET A 137 -11.49 7.74 -26.08
N GLU A 138 -10.41 8.35 -25.58
CA GLU A 138 -10.11 9.76 -25.79
C GLU A 138 -8.57 10.00 -25.89
N PRO A 139 -7.92 9.56 -26.97
CA PRO A 139 -6.45 9.60 -27.09
C PRO A 139 -5.87 11.01 -27.00
N LYS A 140 -6.66 12.04 -27.38
CA LYS A 140 -6.25 13.45 -27.38
C LYS A 140 -5.92 14.00 -25.99
N VAL A 141 -6.43 13.38 -24.92
CA VAL A 141 -6.18 13.88 -23.55
C VAL A 141 -4.88 13.35 -22.97
N MET A 142 -4.29 12.31 -23.57
CA MET A 142 -3.11 11.64 -23.05
C MET A 142 -1.82 12.45 -23.26
N LEU A 143 -0.90 12.30 -22.30
CA LEU A 143 0.46 12.78 -22.45
C LEU A 143 1.23 11.87 -23.41
N LYS A 144 2.11 12.45 -24.24
CA LYS A 144 2.94 11.70 -25.20
C LYS A 144 3.68 10.52 -24.56
N LYS A 145 4.30 10.74 -23.40
CA LYS A 145 5.00 9.70 -22.62
C LYS A 145 4.11 8.54 -22.18
N ASP A 146 2.83 8.79 -21.91
CA ASP A 146 1.90 7.75 -21.45
C ASP A 146 1.37 6.94 -22.66
N VAL A 147 1.29 7.57 -23.84
CA VAL A 147 1.05 6.85 -25.12
C VAL A 147 2.24 5.97 -25.47
N GLU A 148 3.46 6.49 -25.34
CA GLU A 148 4.69 5.73 -25.55
C GLU A 148 4.80 4.53 -24.58
N PHE A 149 4.42 4.72 -23.31
CA PHE A 149 4.35 3.64 -22.33
C PHE A 149 3.42 2.50 -22.75
N VAL A 150 2.26 2.79 -23.35
CA VAL A 150 1.35 1.73 -23.85
C VAL A 150 1.97 0.98 -25.02
N ARG A 151 2.76 1.66 -25.86
CA ARG A 151 3.40 1.06 -27.05
C ARG A 151 4.65 0.25 -26.74
N SER A 152 5.18 0.33 -25.52
CA SER A 152 6.37 -0.42 -25.12
C SER A 152 6.08 -1.85 -24.64
N PHE A 153 4.82 -2.29 -24.71
CA PHE A 153 4.35 -3.65 -24.43
C PHE A 153 3.73 -4.25 -25.69
#